data_AF-X1FIG7-F1
#
_entry.id   AF-X1FIG7-F1
#
_cell.length_a   1.000
_cell.length_b   1.000
_cell.length_c   1.000
_cell.angle_alpha   90.00
_cell.angle_beta   90.00
_cell.angle_gamma   90.00
#
_symmetry.space_group_name_H-M   'P 1'
#
loop_
_entity.id
_entity.type
_entity.pdbx_description
1 polymer ?
#
loop_
_entity_poly.entity_id
_entity_poly.type
_entity_poly.pdbx_seq_one_letter_code
_entity_poly.pdbx_strand_id
1 'polypeptide(L)'
;MTKADILADQYPDVELLQADGFDDAVLGVVFDSMNAVPRLAYSITKCLETLMKRDNMSKEDAMEYFDFNVQGAYMGEKTPIWVDDLTICDV
;
A
#
# COMPACT_ATOMS: atom_id res chain seq x y z
N MET A 1 -17.40 3.45 -0.83
CA MET A 1 -16.46 3.73 -1.91
C MET A 1 -15.15 4.10 -1.25
N THR A 2 -14.14 3.24 -1.39
CA THR A 2 -12.81 3.43 -0.82
C THR A 2 -12.03 4.46 -1.63
N LYS A 3 -10.87 4.90 -1.13
CA LYS A 3 -9.96 5.75 -1.93
C LYS A 3 -9.51 5.02 -3.20
N ALA A 4 -9.26 3.71 -3.11
CA ALA A 4 -8.83 2.92 -4.25
C ALA A 4 -9.92 2.81 -5.32
N ASP A 5 -11.20 2.69 -4.92
CA ASP A 5 -12.34 2.70 -5.85
C ASP A 5 -12.41 4.04 -6.61
N ILE A 6 -12.29 5.16 -5.89
CA ILE A 6 -12.30 6.51 -6.49
C ILE A 6 -11.15 6.66 -7.50
N LEU A 7 -9.97 6.13 -7.18
CA LEU A 7 -8.82 6.18 -8.07
C LEU A 7 -9.03 5.28 -9.30
N ALA A 8 -9.58 4.08 -9.12
CA ALA A 8 -9.90 3.19 -10.25
C ALA A 8 -10.88 3.85 -11.24
N ASP A 9 -11.90 4.58 -10.74
CA ASP A 9 -12.83 5.33 -11.58
C ASP A 9 -12.16 6.49 -12.36
N GLN A 10 -11.10 7.09 -11.78
CA GLN A 10 -10.32 8.16 -12.44
C GLN A 10 -9.33 7.63 -13.50
N TYR A 11 -8.95 6.35 -13.40
CA TYR A 11 -8.03 5.68 -14.31
C TYR A 11 -8.68 4.43 -14.93
N PRO A 12 -9.78 4.59 -15.69
CA PRO A 12 -10.59 3.45 -16.16
C PRO A 12 -9.84 2.50 -17.11
N ASP A 13 -8.78 2.99 -17.77
CA ASP A 13 -7.95 2.21 -18.69
C ASP A 13 -6.82 1.43 -17.96
N VAL A 14 -6.70 1.60 -16.64
CA VAL A 14 -5.65 0.99 -15.82
C VAL A 14 -6.28 0.19 -14.71
N GLU A 15 -6.13 -1.13 -14.77
CA GLU A 15 -6.45 -1.96 -13.60
C GLU A 15 -5.37 -1.75 -12.53
N LEU A 16 -5.78 -1.15 -11.41
CA LEU A 16 -4.98 -0.90 -10.22
C LEU A 16 -5.14 -2.06 -9.23
N LEU A 17 -4.06 -2.78 -8.94
CA LEU A 17 -4.08 -3.85 -7.95
C LEU A 17 -4.12 -3.26 -6.54
N GLN A 18 -5.13 -3.65 -5.77
CA GLN A 18 -5.32 -3.21 -4.39
C GLN A 18 -4.67 -4.19 -3.41
N ALA A 19 -4.19 -3.67 -2.29
CA ALA A 19 -3.80 -4.47 -1.14
C ALA A 19 -5.01 -4.64 -0.20
N ASP A 20 -5.57 -5.84 -0.14
CA ASP A 20 -6.81 -6.12 0.57
C ASP A 20 -6.70 -5.77 2.06
N GLY A 21 -7.69 -5.01 2.55
CA GLY A 21 -7.78 -4.63 3.96
C GLY A 21 -6.83 -3.51 4.37
N PHE A 22 -6.19 -2.81 3.43
CA PHE A 22 -5.32 -1.65 3.67
C PHE A 22 -5.88 -0.33 3.09
N ASP A 23 -7.20 -0.22 2.92
CA ASP A 23 -7.86 0.92 2.26
C ASP A 23 -7.45 2.29 2.81
N ASP A 24 -7.29 2.40 4.13
CA ASP A 24 -6.93 3.65 4.81
C ASP A 24 -5.48 4.08 4.55
N ALA A 25 -4.62 3.11 4.19
CA ALA A 25 -3.21 3.32 3.90
C ALA A 25 -2.97 3.82 2.46
N VAL A 26 -3.98 3.84 1.59
CA VAL A 26 -3.86 4.38 0.23
C VAL A 26 -3.50 5.87 0.27
N LEU A 27 -2.39 6.20 -0.41
CA LEU A 27 -1.89 7.56 -0.60
C LEU A 27 -2.30 8.13 -1.96
N GLY A 28 -2.30 7.29 -3.01
CA GLY A 28 -2.61 7.72 -4.37
C GLY A 28 -2.11 6.74 -5.44
N VAL A 29 -1.92 7.26 -6.65
CA VAL A 29 -1.35 6.52 -7.79
C VAL A 29 0.05 7.04 -8.10
N VAL A 30 1.01 6.13 -8.28
CA VAL A 30 2.36 6.42 -8.74
C VAL A 30 2.50 6.12 -10.22
N PHE A 31 3.17 7.01 -10.94
CA PHE A 31 3.54 6.85 -12.35
C PHE A 31 5.04 6.59 -12.42
N ASP A 32 5.40 5.36 -12.75
CA ASP A 32 6.79 5.00 -12.97
C ASP A 32 7.13 5.11 -14.46
N SER A 33 8.00 6.05 -14.81
CA SER A 33 8.44 6.26 -16.20
C SER A 33 9.20 5.07 -16.78
N MET A 34 9.78 4.21 -15.94
CA MET A 34 10.51 3.02 -16.38
C MET A 34 9.57 1.84 -16.65
N ASN A 35 8.52 1.68 -15.86
CA ASN A 35 7.62 0.54 -15.92
C ASN A 35 6.32 0.83 -16.68
N ALA A 36 6.01 2.09 -17.02
CA ALA A 36 4.84 2.55 -17.78
C ALA A 36 3.45 2.09 -17.25
N VAL A 37 3.41 1.42 -16.10
CA VAL A 37 2.19 0.91 -15.48
C VAL A 37 1.92 1.70 -14.19
N PRO A 38 0.82 2.46 -14.12
CA PRO A 38 0.42 3.12 -12.89
C PRO A 38 0.07 2.12 -11.80
N ARG A 39 0.44 2.43 -10.55
CA ARG A 39 0.24 1.55 -9.38
C ARG A 39 -0.31 2.33 -8.21
N LEU A 40 -0.96 1.64 -7.29
CA LEU A 40 -1.33 2.24 -6.01
C LEU A 40 -0.10 2.36 -5.10
N ALA A 41 -0.01 3.50 -4.42
CA ALA A 41 0.97 3.76 -3.38
C ALA A 41 0.31 3.72 -2.00
N TYR A 42 0.95 3.04 -1.06
CA TYR A 42 0.47 2.86 0.31
C TYR A 42 1.48 3.38 1.33
N SER A 43 1.00 3.93 2.44
CA SER A 43 1.80 4.31 3.62
C SER A 43 2.13 3.07 4.46
N ILE A 44 3.43 2.80 4.69
CA ILE A 44 3.86 1.69 5.56
C ILE A 44 3.34 1.89 6.98
N THR A 45 3.44 3.11 7.53
CA THR A 45 2.95 3.41 8.89
C THR A 45 1.48 3.04 9.06
N LYS A 46 0.63 3.42 8.09
CA LYS A 46 -0.80 3.10 8.14
C LYS A 46 -1.09 1.61 7.92
N CYS A 47 -0.30 0.92 7.11
CA CYS A 47 -0.39 -0.54 6.99
C CYS A 47 -0.13 -1.21 8.34
N LEU A 48 0.96 -0.84 9.02
CA LEU A 48 1.30 -1.37 10.34
C LEU A 48 0.23 -1.04 11.38
N GLU A 49 -0.27 0.20 11.41
CA GLU A 49 -1.38 0.57 12.29
C GLU A 49 -2.64 -0.27 12.06
N THR A 50 -2.93 -0.59 10.80
CA THR A 50 -4.08 -1.43 10.44
C THR A 50 -3.90 -2.85 10.98
N LEU A 51 -2.73 -3.45 10.80
CA LEU A 51 -2.40 -4.78 11.34
C LEU A 51 -2.48 -4.80 12.87
N MET A 52 -1.92 -3.78 13.53
CA MET A 52 -1.96 -3.66 14.98
C MET A 52 -3.40 -3.51 15.51
N LYS A 53 -4.22 -2.67 14.88
CA LYS A 53 -5.59 -2.39 15.34
C LYS A 53 -6.59 -3.51 14.99
N ARG A 54 -6.53 -4.02 13.76
CA ARG A 54 -7.48 -5.02 13.23
C ARG A 54 -7.13 -6.42 13.71
N ASP A 55 -5.85 -6.76 13.67
CA ASP A 55 -5.37 -8.14 13.91
C ASP A 55 -4.72 -8.30 15.30
N ASN A 56 -4.73 -7.24 16.12
CA ASN A 56 -4.21 -7.21 17.48
C ASN A 56 -2.74 -7.68 17.58
N MET A 57 -1.95 -7.36 16.55
CA MET A 57 -0.53 -7.67 16.48
C MET A 57 0.31 -6.67 17.29
N SER A 58 1.43 -7.12 17.84
CA SER A 58 2.47 -6.20 18.32
C SER A 58 3.07 -5.42 17.15
N LYS A 59 3.82 -4.36 17.43
CA LYS A 59 4.48 -3.59 16.37
C LYS A 59 5.47 -4.48 15.61
N GLU A 60 6.22 -5.30 16.34
CA GLU A 60 7.20 -6.24 15.81
C GLU A 60 6.53 -7.30 14.92
N ASP A 61 5.45 -7.93 15.41
CA ASP A 61 4.71 -8.93 14.62
C ASP A 61 4.08 -8.30 13.37
N ALA A 62 3.55 -7.08 13.48
CA ALA A 62 2.97 -6.36 12.35
C ALA A 62 4.04 -6.03 11.29
N MET A 63 5.25 -5.65 11.70
CA MET A 63 6.37 -5.42 10.79
C MET A 63 6.79 -6.70 10.07
N GLU A 64 6.99 -7.80 10.80
CA GLU A 64 7.35 -9.09 10.18
C GLU A 64 6.23 -9.56 9.23
N TYR A 65 4.98 -9.46 9.65
CA TYR A 65 3.85 -9.84 8.81
C TYR A 65 3.80 -8.98 7.55
N PHE A 66 3.98 -7.66 7.67
CA PHE A 66 3.99 -6.74 6.54
C PHE A 66 5.12 -7.08 5.57
N ASP A 67 6.35 -7.27 6.04
CA ASP A 67 7.51 -7.56 5.21
C ASP A 67 7.32 -8.86 4.41
N PHE A 68 6.82 -9.93 5.03
CA PHE A 68 6.66 -11.22 4.37
C PHE A 68 5.38 -11.37 3.55
N ASN A 69 4.24 -10.96 4.11
CA ASN A 69 2.91 -11.28 3.55
C ASN A 69 2.29 -10.13 2.75
N VAL A 70 2.77 -8.89 2.93
CA VAL A 70 2.19 -7.72 2.28
C VAL A 70 3.17 -7.16 1.26
N GLN A 71 4.31 -6.65 1.71
CA GLN A 71 5.34 -6.09 0.83
C GLN A 71 6.06 -7.18 0.02
N GLY A 72 6.39 -8.31 0.66
CA GLY A 72 7.06 -9.44 0.02
C GLY A 72 6.17 -10.25 -0.94
N ALA A 73 4.85 -10.06 -0.88
CA ALA A 73 3.89 -10.76 -1.72
C ALA A 73 3.80 -10.15 -3.13
N TYR A 74 4.84 -10.35 -3.94
CA TYR A 74 4.88 -9.86 -5.32
C TYR A 74 3.85 -10.58 -6.21
N MET A 75 2.90 -9.82 -6.74
CA MET A 75 1.80 -10.29 -7.60
C MET A 75 1.94 -9.81 -9.05
N GLY A 76 3.16 -9.45 -9.48
CA GLY A 76 3.44 -8.95 -10.83
C GLY A 76 3.66 -7.43 -10.89
N GLU A 77 3.74 -6.90 -12.11
CA GLU A 77 4.19 -5.51 -12.35
C GLU A 77 3.30 -4.44 -11.71
N LYS A 78 2.03 -4.78 -11.44
CA LYS A 78 1.04 -3.91 -10.79
C LYS A 78 1.08 -3.95 -9.26
N THR A 79 1.94 -4.78 -8.67
CA THR A 79 2.10 -4.88 -7.21
C THR A 79 2.25 -3.48 -6.63
N PRO A 80 1.46 -3.11 -5.59
CA PRO A 80 1.54 -1.81 -4.97
C PRO A 80 2.95 -1.39 -4.58
N ILE A 81 3.16 -0.09 -4.53
CA ILE A 81 4.39 0.50 -4.00
C ILE A 81 4.16 0.92 -2.54
N TRP A 82 5.14 0.62 -1.71
CA TRP A 82 5.12 0.88 -0.28
C TRP A 82 6.02 2.08 0.03
N VAL A 83 5.43 3.14 0.57
CA VAL A 83 6.13 4.36 0.96
C VAL A 83 6.53 4.22 2.42
N ASP A 84 7.84 4.13 2.67
CA ASP A 84 8.39 4.25 4.01
C ASP A 84 8.23 5.70 4.50
N ASP A 85 7.17 5.92 5.26
CA ASP A 85 6.87 7.16 5.98
C ASP A 85 7.11 7.03 7.50
N LEU A 86 7.77 5.95 7.94
CA LEU A 86 8.17 5.76 9.33
C LEU A 86 9.42 6.58 9.69
N THR A 87 10.30 6.80 8.70
CA THR A 87 11.63 7.37 8.89
C THR A 87 11.69 8.90 8.77
N ILE A 88 10.54 9.57 8.72
CA ILE A 88 10.52 11.04 8.71
C ILE A 88 10.96 11.52 10.10
N CYS A 89 12.25 11.84 10.23
CA CYS A 89 12.71 12.70 11.31
C CYS A 89 12.01 14.04 11.12
N ASP A 90 11.23 14.49 12.11
CA ASP A 90 10.82 15.88 12.23
C ASP A 90 12.11 16.74 12.26
N VAL A 91 12.51 17.28 11.11
CA VAL A 91 13.57 18.29 10.97
C VAL A 91 12.97 19.68 10.82
#